data_AF-A0A925WCL4-F1
#
_entry.id   AF-A0A925WCL4-F1
#
_cell.length_a   1.000
_cell.length_b   1.000
_cell.length_c   1.000
_cell.angle_alpha   90.00
_cell.angle_beta   90.00
_cell.angle_gamma   90.00
#
_symmetry.space_group_name_H-M   'P 1'
#
loop_
_entity.id
_entity.type
_entity.pdbx_description
1 polymer ?
#
loop_
_entity_poly.entity_id
_entity_poly.type
_entity_poly.pdbx_seq_one_letter_code
_entity_poly.pdbx_strand_id
1 'polypeptide(L)' 'MKARDFLDQLRHEEIVAAIRVAELRTSGELRVFISRKEVEDAVAAAQGEFLRLGMEKTSERNGV' A
#
# COMPACT_ATOMS: atom_id res chain seq x y z
N MET A 1 17.51 -11.71 -3.50
CA MET A 1 17.20 -10.76 -2.40
C MET A 1 15.91 -11.23 -1.72
N LYS A 2 15.77 -11.22 -0.39
CA LYS A 2 14.47 -11.52 0.26
C LYS A 2 13.62 -10.25 0.32
N ALA A 3 12.32 -10.34 0.63
CA ALA A 3 11.45 -9.16 0.69
C ALA A 3 11.86 -8.22 1.85
N ARG A 4 12.23 -8.78 3.00
CA ARG A 4 12.77 -8.03 4.15
C ARG A 4 14.03 -7.24 3.79
N ASP A 5 15.02 -7.88 3.18
CA ASP A 5 16.26 -7.21 2.77
C ASP A 5 16.02 -6.04 1.78
N PHE A 6 14.95 -6.11 0.98
CA PHE A 6 14.54 -5.03 0.09
C PHE A 6 13.83 -3.91 0.86
N LEU A 7 12.95 -4.27 1.79
CA LEU A 7 12.28 -3.31 2.67
C LEU A 7 13.26 -2.60 3.60
N ASP A 8 14.34 -3.25 4.03
CA ASP A 8 15.39 -2.63 4.84
C ASP A 8 16.25 -1.63 4.02
N GLN A 9 16.30 -1.80 2.69
CA GLN A 9 16.87 -0.81 1.77
C GLN A 9 15.89 0.34 1.49
N LEU A 10 14.59 0.06 1.54
CA LEU A 10 13.61 1.13 1.70
C LEU A 10 13.79 1.73 3.09
N ARG A 11 13.54 3.03 3.20
CA ARG A 11 13.43 3.67 4.53
C ARG A 11 12.06 3.28 5.09
N HIS A 12 11.88 1.99 5.41
CA HIS A 12 10.58 1.38 5.74
C HIS A 12 9.90 2.12 6.89
N GLU A 13 10.64 2.34 7.98
CA GLU A 13 10.15 3.07 9.14
C GLU A 13 9.73 4.51 8.78
N GLU A 14 10.46 5.18 7.89
CA GLU A 14 10.10 6.53 7.43
C GLU A 14 8.81 6.53 6.61
N ILE A 15 8.62 5.52 5.74
CA ILE A 15 7.40 5.37 4.94
C ILE A 15 6.21 5.09 5.85
N VAL A 16 6.34 4.17 6.81
CA VAL A 16 5.29 3.87 7.78
C VAL A 16 4.95 5.11 8.62
N ALA A 17 5.96 5.86 9.08
CA ALA A 17 5.75 7.09 9.81
C ALA A 17 5.04 8.16 8.97
N ALA A 18 5.43 8.33 7.70
CA ALA A 18 4.80 9.27 6.79
C ALA A 18 3.33 8.93 6.52
N ILE A 19 3.00 7.66 6.33
CA ILE A 19 1.61 7.18 6.17
C ILE A 19 0.79 7.54 7.40
N ARG A 20 1.28 7.22 8.61
CA ARG A 20 0.58 7.55 9.87
C ARG A 20 0.33 9.05 9.99
N VAL A 21 1.31 9.89 9.68
CA VAL A 21 1.15 11.35 9.72
C VAL A 21 0.12 11.84 8.71
N ALA A 22 0.03 11.23 7.52
CA ALA A 22 -0.98 11.56 6.53
C ALA A 22 -2.38 11.19 7.01
N GLU A 23 -2.57 9.96 7.50
CA GLU A 23 -3.86 9.45 8.03
C GLU A 23 -4.34 10.21 9.28
N LEU A 24 -3.47 10.89 10.02
CA LEU A 24 -3.90 11.81 11.09
C LEU A 24 -4.65 13.04 10.56
N ARG A 25 -4.54 13.35 9.27
CA ARG A 25 -5.12 14.55 8.64
C ARG A 25 -6.30 14.23 7.73
N THR A 26 -6.65 12.95 7.56
CA THR A 26 -7.72 12.49 6.67
C THR A 26 -8.38 11.24 7.24
N SER A 27 -9.66 11.00 6.94
CA SER A 27 -10.33 9.73 7.23
C SER A 27 -9.90 8.59 6.29
N GLY A 28 -9.11 8.91 5.25
CA GLY A 28 -8.62 7.94 4.27
C GLY A 28 -7.53 7.02 4.84
N GLU A 29 -7.56 5.77 4.41
CA GLU A 29 -6.54 4.77 4.70
C GLU A 29 -5.57 4.63 3.52
N LEU A 30 -4.28 4.55 3.80
CA LEU A 30 -3.20 4.49 2.81
C LEU A 30 -2.40 3.18 2.97
N ARG A 31 -2.20 2.45 1.86
CA ARG A 31 -1.33 1.26 1.87
C ARG A 31 -0.38 1.24 0.68
N VAL A 32 0.86 0.79 0.93
CA VAL A 32 1.88 0.60 -0.11
C VAL A 32 2.10 -0.88 -0.33
N PHE A 33 1.80 -1.36 -1.54
CA PHE A 33 2.06 -2.73 -1.97
C PHE A 33 3.25 -2.78 -2.93
N ILE A 34 4.23 -3.63 -2.62
CA ILE A 34 5.40 -3.84 -3.49
C ILE A 34 5.54 -5.33 -3.78
N SER A 35 5.61 -5.66 -5.07
CA SER A 35 5.79 -7.03 -5.56
C SER A 35 6.89 -7.07 -6.61
N ARG A 36 7.55 -8.22 -6.71
CA ARG A 36 8.50 -8.52 -7.80
C ARG A 36 7.86 -9.24 -8.98
N LYS A 37 6.57 -9.56 -8.86
CA LYS A 37 5.83 -10.23 -9.93
C LYS A 37 5.67 -9.26 -11.09
N GLU A 38 6.15 -9.66 -12.26
CA GLU A 38 5.83 -8.97 -13.49
C GLU A 38 4.35 -9.13 -13.80
N VAL A 39 3.69 -8.03 -14.16
CA VAL A 39 2.27 -7.98 -14.46
C VAL A 39 2.08 -7.36 -15.82
N GLU A 40 1.17 -7.95 -16.60
CA GLU A 40 0.85 -7.47 -17.95
C GLU A 40 0.07 -6.15 -17.90
N ASP A 41 -0.89 -6.04 -16.97
CA ASP A 41 -1.66 -4.83 -16.68
C ASP A 41 -1.48 -4.44 -15.21
N ALA A 42 -0.78 -3.33 -14.98
CA ALA A 42 -0.50 -2.82 -13.64
C ALA A 42 -1.76 -2.31 -12.92
N VAL A 43 -2.74 -1.74 -13.64
CA VAL A 43 -3.96 -1.21 -13.04
C VAL A 43 -4.88 -2.35 -12.63
N ALA A 44 -5.09 -3.33 -13.52
CA ALA A 44 -5.90 -4.49 -13.20
C ALA A 44 -5.31 -5.30 -12.03
N ALA A 45 -3.98 -5.46 -11.99
CA ALA A 45 -3.29 -6.08 -10.87
C ALA A 45 -3.48 -5.29 -9.56
N ALA A 46 -3.31 -3.97 -9.60
CA ALA A 46 -3.52 -3.12 -8.43
C ALA A 46 -4.96 -3.17 -7.91
N GLN A 47 -5.97 -3.19 -8.80
CA GLN A 47 -7.37 -3.35 -8.41
C GLN A 47 -7.61 -4.69 -7.69
N GLY A 48 -7.02 -5.79 -8.18
CA GLY A 48 -7.10 -7.09 -7.53
C GLY A 48 -6.49 -7.07 -6.13
N GLU A 49 -5.32 -6.44 -5.97
CA GLU A 49 -4.65 -6.29 -4.67
C GLU A 49 -5.44 -5.38 -3.72
N PHE A 50 -6.04 -4.30 -4.24
CA PHE A 50 -6.88 -3.38 -3.47
C PHE A 50 -8.07 -4.11 -2.82
N LEU A 51 -8.78 -4.93 -3.61
CA LEU A 51 -9.89 -5.76 -3.14
C LEU A 51 -9.40 -6.86 -2.19
N ARG A 52 -8.28 -7.52 -2.51
CA ARG A 52 -7.70 -8.56 -1.66
C ARG A 52 -7.32 -8.02 -0.27
N LEU A 53 -6.88 -6.77 -0.21
CA LEU A 53 -6.51 -6.07 1.02
C LEU A 53 -7.72 -5.46 1.75
N GLY A 54 -8.92 -5.50 1.16
CA GLY A 54 -10.15 -4.96 1.72
C GLY A 54 -10.21 -3.44 1.75
N MET A 55 -9.44 -2.76 0.91
CA MET A 55 -9.35 -1.29 0.88
C MET A 55 -10.65 -0.61 0.42
N GLU A 56 -11.54 -1.36 -0.24
CA GLU A 56 -12.88 -0.93 -0.63
C GLU A 56 -13.87 -0.86 0.54
N LYS A 57 -13.53 -1.46 1.69
CA LYS A 57 -14.40 -1.58 2.86
C LYS A 57 -14.24 -0.44 3.86
N THR A 58 -13.42 0.56 3.54
CA THR A 58 -13.36 1.81 4.30
C THR A 58 -14.74 2.46 4.34
N SER A 59 -15.15 3.00 5.48
CA SER A 59 -16.53 3.51 5.66
C SER A 59 -16.91 4.57 4.64
N GLU A 60 -15.94 5.41 4.24
CA GLU A 60 -16.12 6.48 3.26
C GLU A 60 -15.64 6.09 1.85
N ARG A 61 -15.18 4.85 1.65
CA ARG A 61 -14.65 4.34 0.37
C ARG A 61 -13.51 5.20 -0.18
N ASN A 62 -12.65 5.66 0.71
CA ASN A 62 -11.56 6.60 0.47
C ASN A 62 -10.18 5.96 0.70
N GLY A 63 -10.11 4.63 0.69
CA GLY A 63 -8.85 3.89 0.74
C GLY A 63 -8.03 4.09 -0.54
N VAL A 64 -6.71 4.19 -0.39
CA VAL A 64 -5.72 4.31 -1.48
C VAL A 64 -4.62 3.26 -1.33
#